data_AF-A0A0C2VAU2-F1
#
_entry.id   AF-A0A0C2VAU2-F1
#
_cell.length_a   1.000
_cell.length_b   1.000
_cell.length_c   1.000
_cell.angle_alpha   90.00
_cell.angle_beta   90.00
_cell.angle_gamma   90.00
#
_symmetry.space_group_name_H-M   'P 1'
#
loop_
_entity.id
_entity.type
_entity.pdbx_description
1 polymer ?
#
loop_
_entity_poly.entity_id
_entity_poly.type
_entity_poly.pdbx_seq_one_letter_code
_entity_poly.pdbx_strand_id
1 'polypeptide(L)'
;MTSKDIKPVIEQPATEIPLMLAQTIIVAGVLAIGEIACSPLYFTLMDHSLALVPWALEAAFLAVAFTFVVGFALLWCAESFTFKLKERFRPFGYAAVGLIGYGVWSLLVFTATINSILAKVGESVLTNGQVGAIALNGAALGFVAFLFAKLLDVKLGNRKTVAIILLIAEIVIAIIGLLIMIRMFSVLYAA
;
A
#
# COMPACT_ATOMS: atom_id res chain seq x y z
N MET A 1 39.00 13.37 10.10
CA MET A 1 37.97 12.33 10.25
C MET A 1 38.26 11.27 9.21
N THR A 2 38.74 10.10 9.63
CA THR A 2 39.04 8.99 8.73
C THR A 2 37.78 8.12 8.59
N SER A 3 37.58 7.53 7.41
CA SER A 3 36.41 6.70 7.05
C SER A 3 36.11 5.51 8.00
N LYS A 4 36.99 5.24 8.98
CA LYS A 4 36.85 4.13 9.94
C LYS A 4 35.95 4.42 11.14
N ASP A 5 35.60 5.69 11.38
CA ASP A 5 34.78 6.09 12.54
C ASP A 5 33.29 6.28 12.23
N ILE A 6 32.87 6.09 10.97
CA ILE A 6 31.45 6.03 10.60
C ILE A 6 30.98 4.59 10.80
N LYS A 7 30.76 4.19 12.06
CA LYS A 7 29.93 3.02 12.32
C LYS A 7 28.53 3.34 11.80
N PRO A 8 27.92 2.50 10.95
CA PRO A 8 26.53 2.71 10.56
C PRO A 8 25.70 2.75 11.84
N VAL A 9 24.76 3.69 11.91
CA VAL A 9 23.86 3.88 13.08
C VAL A 9 23.04 2.61 13.38
N ILE A 10 23.00 1.67 12.43
CA ILE A 10 22.29 0.40 12.47
C ILE A 10 23.20 -0.68 11.87
N GLU A 11 23.55 -1.73 12.61
CA GLU A 11 24.02 -2.98 12.00
C GLU A 11 22.81 -3.63 11.32
N GLN A 12 22.65 -3.38 10.03
CA GLN A 12 21.63 -4.08 9.24
C GLN A 12 22.06 -5.55 9.10
N PRO A 13 21.16 -6.51 9.40
CA PRO A 13 21.48 -7.92 9.18
C PRO A 13 21.86 -8.13 7.72
N ALA A 14 23.00 -8.80 7.50
CA ALA A 14 23.45 -9.19 6.18
C ALA A 14 22.44 -10.19 5.59
N THR A 15 21.58 -9.69 4.71
CA THR A 15 20.51 -10.42 4.05
C THR A 15 20.81 -10.49 2.55
N GLU A 16 20.24 -11.47 1.84
CA GLU A 16 20.50 -11.67 0.41
C GLU A 16 19.94 -10.54 -0.46
N ILE A 17 18.91 -9.84 0.04
CA ILE A 17 18.33 -8.63 -0.57
C ILE A 17 18.26 -7.49 0.45
N PRO A 18 18.31 -6.22 0.02
CA PRO A 18 18.19 -5.09 0.93
C PRO A 18 16.91 -5.16 1.78
N LEU A 19 17.02 -4.96 3.10
CA LEU A 19 15.88 -5.04 4.02
C LEU A 19 14.75 -4.07 3.66
N MET A 20 15.11 -2.84 3.26
CA MET A 20 14.13 -1.86 2.78
C MET A 20 13.34 -2.37 1.57
N LEU A 21 13.99 -3.09 0.65
CA LEU A 21 13.31 -3.71 -0.50
C LEU A 21 12.40 -4.85 -0.04
N ALA A 22 12.85 -5.70 0.88
CA ALA A 22 12.02 -6.76 1.45
C ALA A 22 10.77 -6.19 2.15
N GLN A 23 10.93 -5.12 2.94
CA GLN A 23 9.82 -4.40 3.57
C GLN A 23 8.84 -3.84 2.54
N THR A 24 9.36 -3.23 1.47
CA THR A 24 8.54 -2.67 0.38
C THR A 24 7.69 -3.76 -0.28
N ILE A 25 8.28 -4.91 -0.61
CA ILE A 25 7.57 -6.06 -1.19
C ILE A 25 6.50 -6.57 -0.21
N ILE A 26 6.82 -6.67 1.09
CA ILE A 26 5.82 -7.10 2.09
C ILE A 26 4.65 -6.11 2.17
N VAL A 27 4.92 -4.80 2.21
CA VAL A 27 3.85 -3.79 2.24
C VAL A 27 2.98 -3.89 0.99
N ALA A 28 3.58 -3.96 -0.20
CA ALA A 28 2.86 -4.03 -1.47
C ALA A 28 1.98 -5.27 -1.53
N GLY A 29 2.54 -6.45 -1.23
CA GLY A 29 1.78 -7.70 -1.22
C GLY A 29 0.64 -7.71 -0.21
N VAL A 30 0.88 -7.26 1.03
CA VAL A 30 -0.17 -7.25 2.07
C VAL A 30 -1.28 -6.26 1.72
N LEU A 31 -0.95 -5.06 1.24
CA LEU A 31 -1.95 -4.09 0.83
C LEU A 31 -2.73 -4.57 -0.39
N ALA A 32 -2.07 -5.11 -1.42
CA ALA A 32 -2.75 -5.62 -2.61
C ALA A 32 -3.76 -6.73 -2.27
N ILE A 33 -3.36 -7.70 -1.43
CA ILE A 33 -4.26 -8.77 -0.97
C ILE A 33 -5.39 -8.18 -0.11
N GLY A 34 -5.06 -7.25 0.78
CA GLY A 34 -6.02 -6.56 1.64
C GLY A 34 -7.09 -5.82 0.85
N GLU A 35 -6.69 -5.07 -0.19
CA GLU A 35 -7.63 -4.34 -1.06
C GLU A 35 -8.51 -5.28 -1.88
N ILE A 36 -7.96 -6.39 -2.38
CA ILE A 36 -8.77 -7.40 -3.07
C ILE A 36 -9.80 -8.00 -2.11
N ALA A 37 -9.41 -8.33 -0.87
CA ALA A 37 -10.30 -8.87 0.14
C ALA A 37 -11.36 -7.84 0.60
N CYS A 38 -11.00 -6.56 0.66
CA CYS A 38 -11.90 -5.46 1.00
C CYS A 38 -12.71 -4.96 -0.20
N SER A 39 -12.46 -5.42 -1.42
CA SER A 39 -13.21 -5.02 -2.62
C SER A 39 -14.74 -5.12 -2.50
N PRO A 40 -15.32 -6.14 -1.81
CA PRO A 40 -16.77 -6.21 -1.60
C PRO A 40 -17.30 -5.09 -0.71
N LEU A 41 -16.51 -4.59 0.25
CA LEU A 41 -16.90 -3.46 1.10
C LEU A 41 -17.20 -2.23 0.23
N TYR A 42 -16.28 -1.89 -0.66
CA TYR A 42 -16.45 -0.77 -1.60
C TYR A 42 -17.64 -1.00 -2.53
N PHE A 43 -17.82 -2.21 -3.06
CA PHE A 43 -18.94 -2.57 -3.93
C PHE A 43 -20.31 -2.39 -3.25
N THR A 44 -20.41 -2.73 -1.96
CA THR A 44 -21.63 -2.52 -1.18
C THR A 44 -21.86 -1.06 -0.80
N LEU A 45 -20.79 -0.32 -0.50
CA LEU A 45 -20.88 1.11 -0.18
C LEU A 45 -21.31 1.95 -1.39
N MET A 46 -21.09 1.46 -2.61
CA MET A 46 -21.34 2.18 -3.85
C MET A 46 -22.56 1.67 -4.64
N ASP A 47 -23.50 0.99 -3.99
CA ASP A 47 -24.74 0.46 -4.59
C ASP A 47 -24.54 -0.26 -5.93
N HIS A 48 -23.42 -0.97 -6.06
CA HIS A 48 -23.06 -1.77 -7.23
C HIS A 48 -22.76 -0.97 -8.51
N SER A 49 -22.54 0.35 -8.41
CA SER A 49 -22.17 1.20 -9.56
C SER A 49 -20.80 0.88 -10.17
N LEU A 50 -19.95 0.12 -9.47
CA LEU A 50 -18.68 -0.40 -10.01
C LEU A 50 -18.73 -1.91 -10.16
N ALA A 51 -18.18 -2.44 -11.25
CA ALA A 51 -17.96 -3.87 -11.37
C ALA A 51 -16.88 -4.33 -10.35
N LEU A 52 -17.21 -5.34 -9.55
CA LEU A 52 -16.37 -5.82 -8.44
C LEU A 52 -14.96 -6.21 -8.89
N VAL A 53 -14.84 -6.98 -9.98
CA VAL A 53 -13.54 -7.50 -10.45
C VAL A 53 -12.62 -6.39 -10.98
N PRO A 54 -13.07 -5.50 -11.89
CA PRO A 54 -12.29 -4.32 -12.27
C PRO A 54 -11.86 -3.45 -11.09
N TRP A 55 -12.78 -3.17 -10.15
CA TRP A 55 -12.47 -2.37 -8.98
C TRP A 55 -11.42 -3.03 -8.07
N ALA A 56 -11.52 -4.33 -7.81
CA ALA A 56 -10.56 -5.05 -6.97
C ALA A 56 -9.12 -4.96 -7.54
N LEU A 57 -8.98 -5.05 -8.86
CA LEU A 57 -7.69 -4.93 -9.54
C LEU A 57 -7.17 -3.49 -9.57
N GLU A 58 -8.05 -2.50 -9.68
CA GLU A 58 -7.69 -1.08 -9.58
C GLU A 58 -7.25 -0.70 -8.16
N ALA A 59 -7.98 -1.15 -7.14
CA ALA A 59 -7.63 -0.96 -5.74
C ALA A 59 -6.27 -1.59 -5.41
N ALA A 60 -6.02 -2.81 -5.91
CA ALA A 60 -4.72 -3.46 -5.79
C ALA A 60 -3.60 -2.67 -6.50
N PHE A 61 -3.87 -2.11 -7.68
CA PHE A 61 -2.92 -1.22 -8.35
C PHE A 61 -2.63 0.04 -7.53
N LEU A 62 -3.64 0.71 -6.98
CA LEU A 62 -3.45 1.90 -6.14
C LEU A 62 -2.67 1.59 -4.86
N ALA A 63 -2.85 0.40 -4.27
CA ALA A 63 -2.05 -0.10 -3.15
C ALA A 63 -0.56 -0.31 -3.51
N VAL A 64 -0.30 -0.94 -4.65
CA VAL A 64 1.06 -1.14 -5.15
C VAL A 64 1.71 0.21 -5.49
N ALA A 65 0.98 1.09 -6.19
CA ALA A 65 1.44 2.44 -6.52
C ALA A 65 1.77 3.25 -5.27
N PHE A 66 0.90 3.22 -4.25
CA PHE A 66 1.20 3.82 -2.94
C PHE A 66 2.54 3.32 -2.43
N THR A 67 2.74 2.01 -2.40
CA THR A 67 3.91 1.40 -1.77
C THR A 67 5.22 1.84 -2.43
N PHE A 68 5.26 1.87 -3.76
CA PHE A 68 6.47 2.24 -4.50
C PHE A 68 6.69 3.76 -4.63
N VAL A 69 5.67 4.59 -4.45
CA VAL A 69 5.79 6.06 -4.54
C VAL A 69 5.94 6.71 -3.16
N VAL A 70 5.01 6.42 -2.25
CA VAL A 70 4.91 7.07 -0.93
C VAL A 70 5.36 6.12 0.19
N GLY A 71 4.97 4.84 0.11
CA GLY A 71 5.25 3.82 1.11
C GLY A 71 6.74 3.62 1.37
N PHE A 72 7.57 3.68 0.33
CA PHE A 72 9.03 3.60 0.47
C PHE A 72 9.59 4.74 1.35
N ALA A 73 9.14 5.98 1.11
CA ALA A 73 9.53 7.13 1.93
C ALA A 73 9.03 6.97 3.38
N LEU A 74 7.80 6.46 3.55
CA LEU A 74 7.23 6.20 4.86
C LEU A 74 7.96 5.09 5.63
N LEU A 75 8.45 4.05 4.95
CA LEU A 75 9.30 3.02 5.56
C LEU A 75 10.61 3.64 6.07
N TRP A 76 11.20 4.57 5.31
CA TRP A 76 12.38 5.32 5.75
C TRP A 76 12.08 6.20 6.97
N CYS A 77 10.92 6.87 6.97
CA CYS A 77 10.43 7.62 8.12
C CYS A 77 10.22 6.71 9.33
N ALA A 78 9.63 5.54 9.14
CA ALA A 78 9.40 4.57 10.21
C ALA A 78 10.73 4.08 10.80
N GLU A 79 11.73 3.77 9.97
CA GLU A 79 13.07 3.42 10.47
C GLU A 79 13.69 4.57 11.28
N SER A 80 13.56 5.80 10.77
CA SER A 80 14.07 7.01 11.41
C SER A 80 13.33 7.41 12.68
N PHE A 81 12.07 7.03 12.86
CA PHE A 81 11.32 7.30 14.10
C PHE A 81 11.49 6.19 15.13
N THR A 82 11.63 4.95 14.68
CA THR A 82 11.71 3.78 15.57
C THR A 82 13.11 3.46 16.06
N PHE A 83 14.15 4.15 15.58
CA PHE A 83 15.54 3.91 16.00
C PHE A 83 15.77 3.99 17.52
N LYS A 84 15.12 4.95 18.20
CA LYS A 84 15.18 5.12 19.67
C LYS A 84 14.19 4.23 20.43
N LEU A 85 13.29 3.54 19.74
CA LEU A 85 12.32 2.66 20.38
C LEU A 85 12.99 1.33 20.74
N LYS A 86 12.58 0.79 21.90
CA LYS A 86 12.94 -0.58 22.31
C LYS A 86 12.49 -1.56 21.23
N GLU A 87 13.30 -2.58 20.96
CA GLU A 87 13.08 -3.52 19.84
C GLU A 87 11.67 -4.10 19.80
N ARG A 88 11.11 -4.44 20.98
CA ARG A 88 9.75 -4.95 21.14
C ARG A 88 8.66 -4.03 20.59
N PHE A 89 8.89 -2.71 20.59
CA PHE A 89 7.91 -1.71 20.16
C PHE A 89 8.16 -1.16 18.75
N ARG A 90 9.29 -1.49 18.12
CA ARG A 90 9.59 -1.05 16.75
C ARG A 90 8.50 -1.46 15.74
N PRO A 91 7.93 -2.68 15.75
CA PRO A 91 6.87 -3.04 14.80
C PRO A 91 5.62 -2.15 14.94
N PHE A 92 5.28 -1.72 16.15
CA PHE A 92 4.15 -0.81 16.38
C PHE A 92 4.40 0.60 15.87
N GLY A 93 5.65 1.08 15.91
CA GLY A 93 6.01 2.36 15.30
C GLY A 93 5.86 2.32 13.77
N TYR A 94 6.25 1.22 13.13
CA TYR A 94 5.97 1.00 11.70
C TYR A 94 4.46 0.96 11.43
N ALA A 95 3.71 0.19 12.23
CA ALA A 95 2.26 0.08 12.10
C ALA A 95 1.56 1.44 12.23
N ALA A 96 1.99 2.31 13.15
CA ALA A 96 1.45 3.66 13.28
C ALA A 96 1.71 4.54 12.05
N VAL A 97 2.92 4.44 11.47
CA VAL A 97 3.24 5.14 10.22
C VAL A 97 2.39 4.64 9.06
N GLY A 98 2.22 3.32 8.93
CA GLY A 98 1.37 2.71 7.91
C GLY A 98 -0.10 3.10 8.06
N LEU A 99 -0.60 3.11 9.31
CA LEU A 99 -1.98 3.52 9.63
C LEU A 99 -2.28 4.93 9.12
N ILE A 100 -1.40 5.88 9.43
CA ILE A 100 -1.59 7.28 9.01
C ILE A 100 -1.36 7.41 7.50
N GLY A 101 -0.26 6.86 6.99
CA GLY A 101 0.14 7.00 5.60
C GLY A 101 -0.88 6.45 4.62
N TYR A 102 -1.28 5.19 4.80
CA TYR A 102 -2.23 4.54 3.90
C TYR A 102 -3.69 4.99 4.18
N GLY A 103 -4.00 5.39 5.40
CA GLY A 103 -5.27 6.06 5.73
C GLY A 103 -5.44 7.38 4.98
N VAL A 104 -4.40 8.24 4.96
CA VAL A 104 -4.40 9.48 4.18
C VAL A 104 -4.43 9.20 2.68
N TRP A 105 -3.68 8.21 2.20
CA TRP A 105 -3.74 7.79 0.80
C TRP A 105 -5.14 7.35 0.40
N SER A 106 -5.82 6.56 1.23
CA SER A 106 -7.18 6.11 0.96
C SER A 106 -8.18 7.27 1.03
N LEU A 107 -8.02 8.16 2.00
CA LEU A 107 -8.85 9.36 2.13
C LEU A 107 -8.75 10.27 0.91
N LEU A 108 -7.57 10.43 0.32
CA LEU A 108 -7.33 11.39 -0.75
C LEU A 108 -7.42 10.76 -2.14
N VAL A 109 -6.73 9.63 -2.37
CA VAL A 109 -6.57 9.02 -3.68
C VAL A 109 -7.73 8.09 -4.00
N PHE A 110 -8.06 7.15 -3.11
CA PHE A 110 -9.14 6.19 -3.38
C PHE A 110 -10.48 6.91 -3.54
N THR A 111 -10.80 7.86 -2.64
CA THR A 111 -12.05 8.61 -2.72
C THR A 111 -12.11 9.50 -3.96
N ALA A 112 -10.99 10.13 -4.37
CA ALA A 112 -10.93 10.93 -5.58
C ALA A 112 -11.11 10.07 -6.83
N THR A 113 -10.47 8.90 -6.89
CA THR A 113 -10.65 7.95 -8.00
C THR A 113 -12.11 7.51 -8.11
N ILE A 114 -12.71 7.09 -6.99
CA ILE A 114 -14.14 6.69 -6.95
C ILE A 114 -15.04 7.84 -7.39
N ASN A 115 -14.87 9.03 -6.81
CA ASN A 115 -15.71 10.18 -7.13
C ASN A 115 -15.57 10.62 -8.59
N SER A 116 -14.37 10.47 -9.19
CA SER A 116 -14.15 10.77 -10.61
C SER A 116 -14.96 9.83 -11.52
N ILE A 117 -15.13 8.57 -11.11
CA ILE A 117 -15.95 7.61 -11.83
C ILE A 117 -17.43 7.90 -11.61
N LEU A 118 -17.88 8.01 -10.35
CA LEU A 118 -19.28 8.25 -9.98
C LEU A 118 -19.84 9.51 -10.64
N ALA A 119 -19.10 10.63 -10.57
CA ALA A 119 -19.53 11.89 -11.18
C ALA A 119 -19.70 11.79 -12.70
N LYS A 120 -18.93 10.91 -13.37
CA LYS A 120 -19.01 10.72 -14.82
C LYS A 120 -20.14 9.81 -15.25
N VAL A 121 -20.50 8.83 -14.43
CA VAL A 121 -21.66 7.96 -14.69
C VAL A 121 -23.00 8.57 -14.24
N GLY A 122 -22.98 9.80 -13.71
CA GLY A 122 -24.18 10.51 -13.27
C GLY A 122 -24.67 10.13 -11.87
N GLU A 123 -23.84 9.42 -11.11
CA GLU A 123 -24.13 8.99 -9.74
C GLU A 123 -23.73 10.07 -8.72
N SER A 124 -24.35 10.04 -7.54
CA SER A 124 -23.97 10.91 -6.45
C SER A 124 -22.55 10.59 -5.96
N VAL A 125 -21.74 11.62 -5.74
CA VAL A 125 -20.42 11.46 -5.11
C VAL A 125 -20.54 10.92 -3.69
N LEU A 126 -19.45 10.32 -3.20
CA LEU A 126 -19.38 9.72 -1.88
C LEU A 126 -19.77 10.73 -0.78
N THR A 127 -20.63 10.28 0.13
CA THR A 127 -20.95 10.98 1.38
C THR A 127 -19.75 11.00 2.33
N ASN A 128 -19.75 11.95 3.28
CA ASN A 128 -18.72 12.02 4.33
C ASN A 128 -18.61 10.71 5.13
N GLY A 129 -19.71 9.97 5.31
CA GLY A 129 -19.72 8.67 5.98
C GLY A 129 -18.99 7.59 5.18
N GLN A 130 -19.24 7.50 3.87
CA GLN A 130 -18.56 6.56 2.98
C GLN A 130 -17.06 6.91 2.85
N VAL A 131 -16.73 8.19 2.71
CA VAL A 131 -15.34 8.68 2.71
C VAL A 131 -14.60 8.27 4.00
N GLY A 132 -15.25 8.44 5.15
CA GLY A 132 -14.70 8.02 6.43
C GLY A 132 -14.47 6.50 6.53
N ALA A 133 -15.44 5.70 6.04
CA ALA A 133 -15.31 4.24 6.02
C ALA A 133 -14.15 3.77 5.13
N ILE A 134 -13.98 4.37 3.94
CA ILE A 134 -12.87 4.10 3.02
C ILE A 134 -11.53 4.42 3.68
N ALA A 135 -11.43 5.60 4.31
CA ALA A 135 -10.21 6.02 5.00
C ALA A 135 -9.86 5.11 6.18
N LEU A 136 -10.87 4.67 6.95
CA LEU A 136 -10.67 3.73 8.07
C LEU A 136 -10.24 2.34 7.58
N ASN A 137 -10.81 1.84 6.49
CA ASN A 137 -10.36 0.58 5.88
C ASN A 137 -8.89 0.68 5.46
N GLY A 138 -8.53 1.76 4.74
CA GLY A 138 -7.16 2.06 4.38
C GLY A 138 -6.24 2.13 5.60
N ALA A 139 -6.63 2.85 6.65
CA ALA A 139 -5.83 2.95 7.86
C ALA A 139 -5.58 1.58 8.51
N ALA A 140 -6.59 0.70 8.55
CA ALA A 140 -6.45 -0.66 9.07
C ALA A 140 -5.51 -1.52 8.22
N LEU A 141 -5.64 -1.47 6.90
CA LEU A 141 -4.75 -2.19 5.98
C LEU A 141 -3.31 -1.69 6.09
N GLY A 142 -3.12 -0.37 6.15
CA GLY A 142 -1.82 0.27 6.34
C GLY A 142 -1.13 -0.15 7.63
N PHE A 143 -1.89 -0.21 8.73
CA PHE A 143 -1.40 -0.71 10.01
C PHE A 143 -0.85 -2.13 9.89
N VAL A 144 -1.63 -3.04 9.31
CA VAL A 144 -1.25 -4.46 9.17
C VAL A 144 -0.04 -4.63 8.25
N ALA A 145 -0.04 -3.94 7.10
CA ALA A 145 1.03 -4.03 6.11
C ALA A 145 2.38 -3.60 6.67
N PHE A 146 2.45 -2.45 7.34
CA PHE A 146 3.70 -1.96 7.91
C PHE A 146 4.13 -2.75 9.15
N LEU A 147 3.17 -3.26 9.92
CA LEU A 147 3.48 -4.20 11.01
C LEU A 147 4.18 -5.45 10.46
N PHE A 148 3.61 -6.07 9.43
CA PHE A 148 4.17 -7.26 8.79
C PHE A 148 5.50 -6.99 8.10
N ALA A 149 5.66 -5.83 7.49
CA ALA A 149 6.93 -5.41 6.91
C ALA A 149 8.05 -5.51 7.94
N LYS A 150 7.84 -5.02 9.17
CA LYS A 150 8.85 -5.10 10.22
C LYS A 150 9.00 -6.49 10.85
N LEU A 151 7.95 -7.30 10.89
CA LEU A 151 8.00 -8.65 11.47
C LEU A 151 8.62 -9.70 10.54
N LEU A 152 8.58 -9.46 9.23
CA LEU A 152 8.95 -10.44 8.20
C LEU A 152 10.14 -9.98 7.33
N ASP A 153 10.66 -8.75 7.50
CA ASP A 153 11.74 -8.18 6.71
C ASP A 153 12.97 -9.09 6.60
N VAL A 154 13.51 -9.57 7.72
CA VAL A 154 14.70 -10.46 7.73
C VAL A 154 14.38 -11.82 7.09
N LYS A 155 13.16 -12.34 7.33
CA LYS A 155 12.76 -13.65 6.79
C LYS A 155 12.66 -13.62 5.27
N LEU A 156 12.06 -12.57 4.70
CA LEU A 156 12.00 -12.40 3.26
C LEU A 156 13.36 -11.97 2.70
N GLY A 157 14.11 -11.16 3.45
CA GLY A 157 15.47 -10.74 3.13
C GLY A 157 16.44 -11.90 2.85
N ASN A 158 16.23 -13.03 3.53
CA ASN A 158 17.02 -14.26 3.36
C ASN A 158 16.43 -15.25 2.35
N ARG A 159 15.39 -14.86 1.60
CA ARG A 159 14.70 -15.72 0.63
C ARG A 159 14.61 -15.01 -0.72
N LYS A 160 15.77 -14.76 -1.34
CA LYS A 160 15.87 -14.00 -2.60
C LYS A 160 14.86 -14.44 -3.66
N THR A 161 14.74 -15.76 -3.91
CA THR A 161 13.82 -16.30 -4.92
C THR A 161 12.36 -15.93 -4.63
N VAL A 162 11.93 -16.05 -3.38
CA VAL A 162 10.55 -15.72 -2.98
C VAL A 162 10.30 -14.22 -3.17
N ALA A 163 11.25 -13.38 -2.77
CA ALA A 163 11.11 -11.94 -2.90
C ALA A 163 11.00 -11.50 -4.37
N ILE A 164 11.79 -12.10 -5.27
CA ILE A 164 11.71 -11.83 -6.71
C ILE A 164 10.35 -12.25 -7.27
N ILE A 165 9.84 -13.43 -6.89
CA ILE A 165 8.53 -13.91 -7.35
C ILE A 165 7.42 -12.97 -6.91
N LEU A 166 7.43 -12.54 -5.63
CA LEU A 166 6.45 -11.59 -5.10
C LEU A 166 6.51 -10.25 -5.82
N LEU A 167 7.72 -9.71 -6.04
CA LEU A 167 7.92 -8.46 -6.77
C LEU A 167 7.37 -8.55 -8.20
N ILE A 168 7.62 -9.66 -8.91
CA ILE A 168 7.07 -9.87 -10.25
C ILE A 168 5.53 -9.92 -10.20
N ALA A 169 4.95 -10.62 -9.23
CA ALA A 169 3.50 -10.70 -9.06
C ALA A 169 2.88 -9.30 -8.82
N GLU A 170 3.50 -8.49 -7.98
CA GLU A 170 3.07 -7.10 -7.71
C GLU A 170 3.12 -6.24 -8.96
N ILE A 171 4.19 -6.34 -9.75
CA ILE A 171 4.33 -5.62 -11.03
C ILE A 171 3.24 -6.05 -12.00
N VAL A 172 2.97 -7.36 -12.14
CA VAL A 172 1.93 -7.87 -13.02
C VAL A 172 0.55 -7.37 -12.60
N ILE A 173 0.22 -7.41 -11.31
CA ILE A 173 -1.04 -6.89 -10.77
C ILE A 173 -1.16 -5.39 -11.05
N ALA A 174 -0.10 -4.62 -10.82
CA ALA A 174 -0.09 -3.18 -11.08
C ALA A 174 -0.31 -2.86 -12.56
N ILE A 175 0.34 -3.58 -13.47
CA ILE A 175 0.14 -3.40 -14.92
C ILE A 175 -1.30 -3.70 -15.29
N ILE A 176 -1.87 -4.81 -14.80
CA ILE A 176 -3.26 -5.19 -15.09
C ILE A 176 -4.23 -4.12 -14.58
N GLY A 177 -4.09 -3.69 -13.32
CA GLY A 177 -4.95 -2.65 -12.75
C GLY A 177 -4.82 -1.31 -13.48
N LEU A 178 -3.61 -0.91 -13.87
CA LEU A 178 -3.38 0.29 -14.68
C LEU A 178 -4.06 0.18 -16.06
N LEU A 179 -3.96 -0.96 -16.74
CA LEU A 179 -4.61 -1.17 -18.04
C LEU A 179 -6.14 -1.07 -17.92
N ILE A 180 -6.71 -1.64 -16.86
CA ILE A 180 -8.14 -1.53 -16.56
C ILE A 180 -8.53 -0.07 -16.33
N MET A 181 -7.76 0.65 -15.50
CA MET A 181 -7.98 2.06 -15.23
C MET A 181 -7.96 2.88 -16.53
N ILE A 182 -6.92 2.72 -17.36
CA ILE A 182 -6.82 3.41 -18.66
C ILE A 182 -8.05 3.12 -19.53
N ARG A 183 -8.47 1.85 -19.61
CA ARG A 183 -9.65 1.47 -20.42
C ARG A 183 -10.93 2.11 -19.88
N MET A 184 -11.16 2.04 -18.57
CA MET A 184 -12.33 2.62 -17.93
C MET A 184 -12.40 4.14 -18.15
N PHE A 185 -11.31 4.87 -17.86
CA PHE A 185 -11.25 6.31 -18.09
C PHE A 185 -11.34 6.68 -19.57
N SER A 186 -10.77 5.87 -20.49
CA SER A 186 -10.91 6.12 -21.93
C SER A 186 -12.37 6.06 -22.39
N VAL A 187 -13.19 5.18 -21.80
CA VAL A 187 -14.62 5.08 -22.13
C VAL A 187 -15.41 6.22 -21.47
N LEU A 188 -15.12 6.53 -20.21
CA LEU A 188 -15.83 7.57 -19.44
C LEU A 188 -15.58 9.00 -19.98
N TYR A 189 -14.43 9.24 -20.63
CA TYR A 189 -14.01 10.56 -21.09
C TYR A 189 -13.81 10.66 -22.61
N ALA A 190 -14.31 9.71 -23.39
CA ALA A 190 -14.28 9.76 -24.87
C ALA A 190 -15.30 10.73 -25.50
N ALA A 191 -16.05 11.48 -24.69
CA ALA A 191 -17.10 12.41 -25.12
C ALA A 191 -16.69 13.87 -24.94
#